data_AF-A0A933G605-F1
#
_entry.id   AF-A0A933G605-F1
#
_cell.length_a   1.000
_cell.length_b   1.000
_cell.length_c   1.000
_cell.angle_alpha   90.00
_cell.angle_beta   90.00
_cell.angle_gamma   90.00
#
_symmetry.space_group_name_H-M   'P 1'
#
loop_
_entity.id
_entity.type
_entity.pdbx_description
1 polymer ?
#
loop_
_entity_poly.entity_id
_entity_poly.type
_entity_poly.pdbx_seq_one_letter_code
_entity_poly.pdbx_strand_id
1 'polypeptide(L)'
;MGTFASPLNLPFDASQTLRRAFGPDLDRAAVEALVIEGYRTGKLTAGEVARVLGIETSIAAQAWLSKHDVEVNYSIEDLHADRESLAKHFPEMAR
;
A
#
# COMPACT_ATOMS: atom_id res chain seq x y z
N MET A 1 -10.63 14.04 -16.91
CA MET A 1 -11.42 13.32 -15.89
C MET A 1 -11.33 11.85 -16.23
N GLY A 2 -10.45 11.11 -15.54
CA GLY A 2 -10.27 9.67 -15.77
C GLY A 2 -11.35 8.92 -15.01
N THR A 3 -12.29 8.32 -15.74
CA THR A 3 -13.31 7.43 -15.20
C THR A 3 -12.65 6.09 -14.87
N PHE A 4 -12.37 5.82 -13.59
CA PHE A 4 -12.00 4.47 -13.17
C PHE A 4 -13.28 3.67 -12.94
N ALA A 5 -13.73 2.97 -13.99
CA ALA A 5 -14.63 1.85 -13.80
C ALA A 5 -13.78 0.66 -13.35
N SER A 6 -13.92 0.21 -12.10
CA SER A 6 -13.57 -1.17 -11.76
C SER A 6 -14.86 -1.96 -11.61
N PRO A 7 -15.27 -2.74 -12.63
CA PRO A 7 -16.45 -3.57 -12.56
C PRO A 7 -16.07 -4.86 -11.83
N LEU A 8 -16.02 -4.84 -10.49
CA LEU A 8 -16.14 -6.09 -9.76
C LEU A 8 -17.56 -6.62 -10.03
N ASN A 9 -17.70 -7.36 -11.14
CA ASN A 9 -18.96 -7.98 -11.55
C ASN A 9 -19.21 -9.17 -10.64
N LEU A 10 -19.71 -8.85 -9.45
CA LEU A 10 -20.04 -9.80 -8.41
C LEU A 10 -21.52 -10.15 -8.48
N PRO A 11 -21.88 -11.42 -8.24
CA PRO A 11 -23.25 -11.80 -7.93
C PRO A 11 -23.84 -10.92 -6.81
N PHE A 12 -25.14 -10.63 -6.89
CA PHE A 12 -25.79 -9.71 -5.95
C PHE A 12 -25.62 -10.15 -4.48
N ASP A 13 -25.77 -11.44 -4.21
CA ASP A 13 -25.55 -12.04 -2.89
C ASP A 13 -24.10 -11.84 -2.39
N ALA A 14 -23.11 -12.06 -3.24
CA ALA A 14 -21.71 -11.78 -2.91
C ALA A 14 -21.48 -10.28 -2.62
N SER A 15 -22.06 -9.39 -3.44
CA SER A 15 -21.96 -7.94 -3.24
C SER A 15 -22.60 -7.50 -1.90
N GLN A 16 -23.70 -8.12 -1.49
CA GLN A 16 -24.37 -7.85 -0.22
C GLN A 16 -23.53 -8.33 0.96
N THR A 17 -22.95 -9.53 0.86
CA THR A 17 -22.04 -10.06 1.86
C THR A 17 -20.84 -9.14 2.06
N LEU A 18 -20.19 -8.71 0.97
CA LEU A 18 -19.05 -7.80 1.06
C LEU A 18 -19.45 -6.42 1.60
N ARG A 19 -20.60 -5.87 1.19
CA ARG A 19 -21.07 -4.57 1.70
C ARG A 19 -21.34 -4.59 3.21
N ARG A 20 -21.81 -5.72 3.73
CA ARG A 20 -22.00 -5.92 5.17
C ARG A 20 -20.68 -6.00 5.92
N ALA A 21 -19.66 -6.62 5.34
CA ALA A 21 -18.36 -6.82 5.96
C ALA A 21 -17.46 -5.57 5.86
N PHE A 22 -17.42 -4.91 4.69
CA PHE A 22 -16.46 -3.86 4.35
C PHE A 22 -17.10 -2.48 4.15
N GLY A 23 -18.43 -2.38 4.27
CA GLY A 23 -19.16 -1.14 4.11
C GLY A 23 -19.69 -0.87 2.70
N PRO A 24 -20.39 0.24 2.51
CA PRO A 24 -21.09 0.54 1.26
C PRO A 24 -20.17 0.96 0.10
N ASP A 25 -18.93 1.39 0.37
CA ASP A 25 -17.97 1.79 -0.65
C ASP A 25 -16.98 0.65 -0.94
N LEU A 26 -17.46 -0.35 -1.68
CA LEU A 26 -16.69 -1.55 -2.00
C LEU A 26 -15.48 -1.25 -2.88
N ASP A 27 -15.60 -0.30 -3.80
CA ASP A 27 -14.50 0.01 -4.72
C ASP A 27 -13.32 0.57 -3.95
N ARG A 28 -13.59 1.51 -3.03
CA ARG A 28 -12.58 2.03 -2.13
C ARG A 28 -12.01 0.95 -1.22
N ALA A 29 -12.86 0.15 -0.58
CA ALA A 29 -12.40 -0.92 0.31
C ALA A 29 -11.53 -1.96 -0.43
N ALA A 30 -11.87 -2.28 -1.68
CA ALA A 30 -11.09 -3.19 -2.51
C ALA A 30 -9.72 -2.60 -2.88
N VAL A 31 -9.67 -1.31 -3.24
CA VAL A 31 -8.40 -0.62 -3.50
C VAL A 31 -7.53 -0.59 -2.24
N GLU A 32 -8.09 -0.19 -1.10
CA GLU A 32 -7.35 -0.13 0.17
C GLU A 32 -6.81 -1.51 0.57
N ALA A 33 -7.61 -2.58 0.43
CA ALA A 33 -7.16 -3.95 0.69
C ALA A 33 -6.04 -4.41 -0.26
N LEU A 34 -6.12 -4.10 -1.55
CA LEU A 34 -5.07 -4.42 -2.53
C LEU A 34 -3.78 -3.65 -2.26
N VAL A 35 -3.90 -2.39 -1.85
CA VAL A 35 -2.76 -1.54 -1.48
C VAL A 35 -2.06 -2.10 -0.24
N ILE A 36 -2.83 -2.46 0.79
CA ILE A 36 -2.31 -3.10 2.01
C ILE A 36 -1.57 -4.39 1.66
N GLU A 37 -2.19 -5.29 0.90
CA GLU A 37 -1.57 -6.56 0.54
C GLU A 37 -0.36 -6.38 -0.37
N GLY A 38 -0.42 -5.43 -1.29
CA GLY A 38 0.70 -5.07 -2.16
C GLY A 38 1.91 -4.60 -1.36
N TYR A 39 1.69 -3.73 -0.36
CA TYR A 39 2.75 -3.27 0.53
C TYR A 39 3.27 -4.41 1.42
N ARG A 40 2.37 -5.16 2.06
CA ARG A 40 2.70 -6.30 2.91
C ARG A 40 3.52 -7.35 2.15
N THR A 41 3.26 -7.58 0.88
CA THR A 41 4.01 -8.57 0.09
C THR A 41 5.23 -7.99 -0.62
N GLY A 42 5.62 -6.75 -0.32
CA GLY A 42 6.76 -6.06 -0.96
C GLY A 42 6.56 -5.74 -2.45
N LYS A 43 5.34 -5.89 -2.97
CA LYS A 43 5.00 -5.57 -4.37
C LYS A 43 4.80 -4.07 -4.60
N LEU A 44 4.48 -3.33 -3.54
CA LEU A 44 4.33 -1.88 -3.55
C LEU A 44 5.24 -1.26 -2.49
N THR A 45 5.97 -0.22 -2.90
CA THR A 45 6.69 0.67 -2.00
C THR A 45 5.73 1.68 -1.34
N ALA A 46 6.14 2.30 -0.23
CA ALA A 46 5.35 3.36 0.41
C ALA A 46 5.07 4.56 -0.53
N GLY A 47 5.97 4.84 -1.48
CA GLY A 47 5.76 5.87 -2.51
C GLY A 47 4.69 5.48 -3.53
N GLU A 48 4.61 4.19 -3.89
CA GLU A 48 3.54 3.68 -4.76
C GLU A 48 2.20 3.62 -4.04
N VAL A 49 2.19 3.25 -2.76
CA VAL A 49 1.01 3.36 -1.89
C VAL A 49 0.49 4.79 -1.87
N ALA A 50 1.38 5.78 -1.65
CA ALA A 50 1.00 7.19 -1.66
C ALA A 50 0.36 7.60 -2.99
N ARG A 51 0.95 7.19 -4.12
CA ARG A 51 0.43 7.49 -5.46
C ARG A 51 -0.96 6.87 -5.70
N VAL A 52 -1.17 5.60 -5.32
CA VAL A 52 -2.44 4.89 -5.53
C VAL A 52 -3.55 5.50 -4.68
N LEU A 53 -3.26 5.89 -3.44
CA LEU A 53 -4.24 6.47 -2.51
C LEU A 53 -4.40 7.99 -2.66
N GLY A 54 -3.61 8.64 -3.52
CA GLY A 54 -3.61 10.10 -3.65
C GLY A 54 -3.11 10.84 -2.40
N ILE A 55 -2.25 10.19 -1.61
CA ILE A 55 -1.62 10.76 -0.42
C ILE A 55 -0.37 11.54 -0.84
N GLU A 56 -0.17 12.73 -0.26
CA GLU A 56 0.87 13.67 -0.71
C GLU A 56 2.30 13.16 -0.53
N THR A 57 2.57 12.37 0.50
CA THR A 57 3.94 11.92 0.83
C THR A 57 3.98 10.44 1.20
N SER A 58 5.12 9.80 0.94
CA SER A 58 5.39 8.42 1.39
C SER A 58 5.36 8.30 2.92
N ILE A 59 5.73 9.36 3.65
CA ILE A 59 5.64 9.41 5.12
C ILE A 59 4.18 9.36 5.58
N ALA A 60 3.30 10.14 4.96
CA ALA A 60 1.87 10.11 5.26
C ALA A 60 1.24 8.76 4.85
N ALA A 61 1.72 8.14 3.78
CA ALA A 61 1.33 6.77 3.41
C ALA A 61 1.80 5.73 4.44
N GLN A 62 3.03 5.85 4.96
CA GLN A 62 3.53 5.01 6.06
C GLN A 62 2.62 5.12 7.29
N ALA A 63 2.25 6.34 7.68
CA ALA A 63 1.34 6.57 8.79
C ALA A 63 -0.07 6.02 8.52
N TRP A 64 -0.53 6.06 7.27
CA TRP A 64 -1.79 5.43 6.85
C TRP A 64 -1.72 3.90 6.97
N LEU A 65 -0.63 3.28 6.52
CA LEU A 65 -0.39 1.83 6.62
C LEU A 65 -0.32 1.38 8.09
N SER A 66 0.39 2.12 8.95
CA SER A 66 0.45 1.81 10.39
C SER A 66 -0.91 1.87 11.08
N LYS A 67 -1.80 2.77 10.65
CA LYS A 67 -3.19 2.82 11.18
C LYS A 67 -4.03 1.61 10.77
N HIS A 68 -3.66 0.93 9.69
CA HIS A 68 -4.33 -0.28 9.20
C HIS A 68 -3.67 -1.57 9.72
N ASP A 69 -2.84 -1.46 10.77
CA ASP A 69 -2.15 -2.59 11.41
C ASP A 69 -1.31 -3.42 10.42
N VAL A 70 -0.83 -2.76 9.37
CA VAL A 70 0.13 -3.36 8.45
C VAL A 70 1.48 -3.26 9.16
N GLU A 71 1.91 -4.37 9.76
CA GLU A 71 3.27 -4.50 10.29
C GLU A 71 4.24 -3.98 9.24
N VAL A 72 5.14 -3.11 9.68
CA VAL A 72 6.20 -2.61 8.82
C VAL A 72 7.02 -3.83 8.43
N ASN A 73 6.81 -4.34 7.21
CA ASN A 73 7.63 -5.40 6.61
C ASN A 73 8.99 -4.80 6.24
N TYR A 74 9.69 -4.34 7.26
CA TYR A 74 11.04 -3.87 7.21
C TYR A 74 11.87 -4.89 7.97
N SER A 75 12.37 -5.85 7.21
CA SER A 75 13.27 -6.85 7.74
C SER A 75 14.65 -6.25 7.97
N ILE A 76 15.47 -6.95 8.74
CA ILE A 76 16.89 -6.58 8.89
C ILE A 76 17.60 -6.68 7.53
N GLU A 77 17.16 -7.59 6.66
CA GLU A 77 17.65 -7.74 5.29
C GLU A 77 17.34 -6.49 4.45
N ASP A 78 16.15 -5.90 4.59
CA ASP A 78 15.80 -4.63 3.94
C ASP A 78 16.69 -3.48 4.43
N LEU A 79 16.96 -3.42 5.74
CA LEU A 79 17.92 -2.46 6.31
C LEU A 79 19.34 -2.64 5.74
N HIS A 80 19.78 -3.89 5.56
CA HIS A 80 21.07 -4.18 4.94
C HIS A 80 21.12 -3.74 3.48
N ALA A 81 20.06 -4.03 2.70
CA ALA A 81 19.97 -3.63 1.30
C ALA A 81 19.93 -2.10 1.12
N ASP A 82 19.23 -1.40 2.01
CA ASP A 82 19.22 0.07 2.04
C ASP A 82 20.60 0.63 2.38
N ARG A 83 21.28 0.04 3.38
CA ARG A 83 22.66 0.44 3.75
C ARG A 83 23.62 0.25 2.58
N GLU A 84 23.52 -0.86 1.86
CA GLU A 84 24.34 -1.12 0.66
C GLU A 84 24.03 -0.15 -0.47
N SER A 85 22.74 0.13 -0.71
CA SER A 85 22.31 1.11 -1.72
C SER A 85 22.81 2.52 -1.37
N LEU A 86 22.71 2.92 -0.11
CA LEU A 86 23.24 4.19 0.38
C LEU A 86 24.76 4.26 0.23
N ALA A 87 25.50 3.21 0.63
CA ALA A 87 26.95 3.17 0.47
C ALA A 87 27.39 3.24 -1.01
N LYS A 88 26.59 2.67 -1.92
CA LYS A 88 26.84 2.68 -3.36
C LYS A 88 26.57 4.04 -4.01
N HIS A 89 25.50 4.72 -3.59
CA HIS A 89 25.02 5.95 -4.22
C HIS A 89 25.49 7.23 -3.51
N PHE A 90 25.86 7.13 -2.23
CA PHE A 90 26.34 8.21 -1.36
C PHE A 90 27.57 7.74 -0.56
N PRO A 91 28.70 7.43 -1.24
CA PRO A 91 29.88 6.86 -0.60
C PRO A 91 30.48 7.74 0.50
N GLU A 92 30.26 9.06 0.46
CA GLU A 92 30.67 10.01 1.48
C GLU A 92 29.94 9.84 2.83
N MET A 93 28.76 9.22 2.83
CA MET A 93 27.99 8.92 4.03
C MET A 93 28.34 7.56 4.67
N ALA A 94 29.18 6.75 4.02
CA ALA A 94 29.55 5.41 4.47
C ALA A 94 30.67 5.38 5.54
N ARG A 95 30.95 6.50 6.22
CA ARG A 95 32.02 6.62 7.22
C ARG A 95 31.59 6.22 8.62
#